data_AF-A0A7V2Y2S8-F1
#
_entry.id   AF-A0A7V2Y2S8-F1
#
_cell.length_a   1.000
_cell.length_b   1.000
_cell.length_c   1.000
_cell.angle_alpha   90.00
_cell.angle_beta   90.00
_cell.angle_gamma   90.00
#
_symmetry.space_group_name_H-M   'P 1'
#
loop_
_entity.id
_entity.type
_entity.pdbx_description
1 polymer ?
#
loop_
_entity_poly.entity_id
_entity_poly.type
_entity_poly.pdbx_seq_one_letter_code
_entity_poly.pdbx_strand_id
1 'polypeptide(L)'
;MEQWNEGIYLLGRYGDLLTGCWLLVNGRSAAIVELPPHTSDQWSPAVAAKLASRQLSVNVEYLLCTHAHDDHLSRSTLQEFQRTFPNAVLHVHDSFEPHVAGLGTARYFQGIVKLGIDGEPLFLVYAPKHSWTDTFIIFRGVAFSGDWEFNTIRSVTDGDEKQRVPLERKWQSLDLLRRFPDDQGYVVHQTFSAHANECRNHVDFAALMEDTAQDRQFW
;
A
#
# COMPACT_ATOMS: atom_id res chain seq x y z
N MET A 1 1.78 0.73 -18.55
CA MET A 1 2.73 0.54 -17.44
C MET A 1 3.80 1.62 -17.53
N GLU A 2 4.02 2.33 -16.44
CA GLU A 2 5.02 3.40 -16.30
C GLU A 2 5.98 3.03 -15.17
N GLN A 3 7.28 3.22 -15.36
CA GLN A 3 8.26 2.96 -14.30
C GLN A 3 8.47 4.23 -13.47
N TRP A 4 8.19 4.17 -12.18
CA TRP A 4 8.31 5.31 -11.26
C TRP A 4 9.60 5.27 -10.44
N ASN A 5 10.12 4.07 -10.18
CA ASN A 5 11.45 3.85 -9.60
C ASN A 5 12.01 2.51 -10.13
N GLU A 6 13.28 2.22 -9.87
CA GLU A 6 13.88 0.91 -10.11
C GLU A 6 13.05 -0.19 -9.44
N GLY A 7 12.53 -1.12 -10.25
CA GLY A 7 11.69 -2.21 -9.76
C GLY A 7 10.28 -1.78 -9.31
N ILE A 8 9.84 -0.54 -9.58
CA ILE A 8 8.49 -0.08 -9.20
C ILE A 8 7.75 0.47 -10.42
N TYR A 9 6.64 -0.17 -10.75
CA TYR A 9 5.87 0.12 -11.95
C TYR A 9 4.41 0.42 -11.62
N LEU A 10 3.89 1.55 -12.11
CA LEU A 10 2.46 1.84 -12.15
C LEU A 10 1.84 1.08 -13.32
N LEU A 11 0.95 0.14 -13.04
CA LEU A 11 0.25 -0.65 -14.06
C LEU A 11 -0.85 0.17 -14.73
N GLY A 12 -1.58 0.95 -13.91
CA GLY A 12 -2.67 1.83 -14.30
C GLY A 12 -3.31 2.48 -13.09
N ARG A 13 -4.27 3.37 -13.35
CA ARG A 13 -5.15 3.99 -12.36
C ARG A 13 -6.57 3.57 -12.65
N TYR A 14 -7.32 3.16 -11.63
CA TYR A 14 -8.59 2.44 -11.79
C TYR A 14 -9.70 3.05 -10.93
N GLY A 15 -10.95 2.83 -11.37
CA GLY A 15 -12.13 3.37 -10.72
C GLY A 15 -12.22 4.90 -10.78
N ASP A 16 -13.24 5.45 -10.13
CA ASP A 16 -13.54 6.89 -10.14
C ASP A 16 -12.52 7.72 -9.35
N LEU A 17 -11.92 7.11 -8.31
CA LEU A 17 -10.88 7.72 -7.48
C LEU A 17 -9.47 7.53 -8.05
N LEU A 18 -9.34 6.92 -9.24
CA LEU A 18 -8.08 6.76 -9.96
C LEU A 18 -6.98 6.07 -9.13
N THR A 19 -7.35 5.11 -8.29
CA THR A 19 -6.43 4.37 -7.43
C THR A 19 -5.42 3.59 -8.28
N GLY A 20 -4.14 3.81 -8.00
CA GLY A 20 -3.03 3.17 -8.71
C GLY A 20 -2.91 1.70 -8.34
N CYS A 21 -2.70 0.83 -9.33
CA CYS A 21 -2.26 -0.54 -9.10
C CYS A 21 -0.80 -0.66 -9.51
N TRP A 22 0.03 -1.21 -8.63
CA TRP A 22 1.48 -1.21 -8.80
C TRP A 22 2.05 -2.62 -8.84
N LEU A 23 3.17 -2.76 -9.55
CA LEU A 23 3.98 -3.96 -9.58
C LEU A 23 5.36 -3.63 -9.01
N LEU A 24 5.73 -4.29 -7.92
CA LEU A 24 7.05 -4.24 -7.30
C LEU A 24 7.86 -5.44 -7.78
N VAL A 25 9.09 -5.24 -8.22
CA VAL A 25 9.92 -6.24 -8.89
C VAL A 25 11.32 -6.24 -8.32
N ASN A 26 11.83 -7.43 -8.01
CA ASN A 26 13.24 -7.68 -7.82
C ASN A 26 13.61 -9.07 -8.36
N GLY A 27 14.64 -9.11 -9.21
CA GLY A 27 15.06 -10.32 -9.91
C GLY A 27 13.90 -11.07 -10.58
N ARG A 28 13.57 -12.28 -10.11
CA ARG A 28 12.47 -13.10 -10.67
C ARG A 28 11.17 -13.07 -9.88
N SER A 29 11.11 -12.29 -8.80
CA SER A 29 9.95 -12.22 -7.91
C SER A 29 9.28 -10.85 -7.98
N ALA A 30 7.99 -10.82 -7.66
CA ALA A 30 7.21 -9.60 -7.69
C ALA A 30 6.08 -9.58 -6.64
N ALA A 31 5.60 -8.37 -6.33
CA ALA A 31 4.40 -8.13 -5.53
C ALA A 31 3.48 -7.14 -6.24
N ILE A 32 2.17 -7.28 -6.01
CA ILE A 32 1.16 -6.31 -6.43
C ILE A 32 0.77 -5.44 -5.24
N VAL A 33 0.68 -4.13 -5.45
CA VAL A 33 0.16 -3.18 -4.44
C VAL A 33 -1.12 -2.55 -4.97
N GLU A 34 -2.13 -2.55 -4.11
CA GLU A 34 -3.53 -2.20 -4.37
C GLU A 34 -4.27 -3.17 -5.30
N LEU A 35 -5.56 -3.31 -5.01
CA LEU A 35 -6.49 -4.22 -5.68
C LEU A 35 -7.77 -3.45 -6.05
N PRO A 36 -7.65 -2.31 -6.77
CA PRO A 36 -8.75 -1.35 -6.91
C PRO A 36 -9.91 -1.93 -7.75
N PRO A 37 -11.14 -1.42 -7.59
CA PRO A 37 -12.23 -1.71 -8.52
C PRO A 37 -11.90 -1.11 -9.88
N HIS A 38 -12.51 -1.64 -10.93
CA HIS A 38 -12.37 -1.11 -12.29
C HIS A 38 -13.73 -1.10 -12.97
N THR A 39 -13.92 -0.14 -13.88
CA THR A 39 -15.13 0.00 -14.68
C THR A 39 -15.09 -0.92 -15.91
N SER A 40 -16.23 -1.09 -16.59
CA SER A 40 -16.33 -2.02 -17.74
C SER A 40 -15.55 -1.58 -18.98
N ASP A 41 -15.20 -0.29 -19.09
CA ASP A 41 -14.36 0.29 -20.13
C ASP A 41 -12.85 0.25 -19.77
N GLN A 42 -12.51 -0.08 -18.53
CA GLN A 42 -11.15 -0.29 -18.08
C GLN A 42 -10.72 -1.75 -18.25
N TRP A 43 -9.44 -1.96 -18.53
CA TRP A 43 -8.87 -3.31 -18.43
C TRP A 43 -8.81 -3.73 -16.97
N SER A 44 -9.05 -5.01 -16.68
CA SER A 44 -8.84 -5.54 -15.33
C SER A 44 -7.39 -5.29 -14.86
N PRO A 45 -7.18 -4.81 -13.61
CA PRO A 45 -5.86 -4.68 -13.02
C PRO A 45 -5.08 -5.99 -13.03
N ALA A 46 -5.75 -7.13 -12.83
CA ALA A 46 -5.13 -8.45 -12.86
C ALA A 46 -4.62 -8.81 -14.27
N VAL A 47 -5.34 -8.39 -15.33
CA VAL A 47 -4.89 -8.57 -16.72
C VAL A 47 -3.66 -7.72 -17.01
N ALA A 48 -3.66 -6.45 -16.59
CA ALA A 48 -2.51 -5.56 -16.75
C ALA A 48 -1.27 -6.11 -16.01
N ALA A 49 -1.44 -6.56 -14.78
CA ALA A 49 -0.41 -7.22 -13.99
C ALA A 49 0.15 -8.48 -14.67
N LYS A 50 -0.72 -9.31 -15.27
CA LYS A 50 -0.30 -10.53 -15.98
C LYS A 50 0.58 -10.22 -17.18
N LEU A 51 0.20 -9.22 -17.97
CA LEU A 51 0.97 -8.79 -19.13
C LEU A 51 2.33 -8.23 -18.70
N ALA A 52 2.34 -7.35 -17.69
CA ALA A 52 3.57 -6.80 -17.13
C ALA A 52 4.50 -7.89 -16.57
N SER A 53 3.96 -8.83 -15.80
CA SER A 53 4.73 -9.92 -15.20
C SER A 53 5.39 -10.81 -16.26
N ARG A 54 4.69 -11.09 -17.38
CA ARG A 54 5.25 -11.82 -18.52
C ARG A 54 6.34 -11.02 -19.23
N GLN A 55 6.10 -9.72 -19.46
CA GLN A 55 7.06 -8.85 -20.10
C GLN A 55 8.37 -8.75 -19.30
N LEU A 56 8.28 -8.71 -17.98
CA LEU A 56 9.42 -8.63 -17.07
C LEU A 56 9.98 -10.00 -16.67
N SER A 57 9.33 -11.10 -17.07
CA SER A 57 9.70 -12.48 -16.71
C SER A 57 9.79 -12.72 -15.19
N VAL A 58 8.79 -12.22 -14.45
CA VAL A 58 8.69 -12.31 -12.99
C VAL A 58 7.50 -13.15 -12.53
N ASN A 59 7.63 -13.73 -11.34
CA ASN A 59 6.57 -14.45 -10.64
C ASN A 59 5.98 -13.57 -9.55
N VAL A 60 4.67 -13.35 -9.56
CA VAL A 60 3.97 -12.62 -8.50
C VAL A 60 3.77 -13.55 -7.31
N GLU A 61 4.34 -13.17 -6.17
CA GLU A 61 4.30 -13.94 -4.92
C GLU A 61 3.34 -13.34 -3.89
N TYR A 62 3.17 -12.02 -3.93
CA TYR A 62 2.38 -11.29 -2.94
C TYR A 62 1.32 -10.41 -3.60
N LEU A 63 0.13 -10.41 -3.00
CA LEU A 63 -0.91 -9.40 -3.21
C LEU A 63 -0.98 -8.57 -1.93
N LEU A 64 -0.90 -7.25 -2.06
CA LEU A 64 -0.81 -6.30 -0.95
C LEU A 64 -1.83 -5.18 -1.16
N CYS A 65 -2.23 -4.54 -0.07
CA CYS A 65 -3.14 -3.41 -0.10
C CYS A 65 -2.84 -2.49 1.09
N THR A 66 -2.86 -1.18 0.87
CA THR A 66 -2.51 -0.24 1.95
C THR A 66 -3.63 -0.13 2.97
N HIS A 67 -4.91 -0.19 2.56
CA HIS A 67 -6.05 -0.18 3.47
C HIS A 67 -7.32 -0.71 2.80
N ALA A 68 -8.39 -0.98 3.56
CA ALA A 68 -9.53 -1.76 3.12
C ALA A 68 -10.72 -0.94 2.58
N HIS A 69 -10.52 0.32 2.19
CA HIS A 69 -11.57 1.09 1.52
C HIS A 69 -11.85 0.51 0.13
N ASP A 70 -13.09 0.67 -0.34
CA ASP A 70 -13.62 -0.04 -1.50
C ASP A 70 -12.87 0.27 -2.81
N ASP A 71 -12.23 1.43 -2.89
CA ASP A 71 -11.44 1.86 -4.04
C ASP A 71 -9.98 1.36 -4.01
N HIS A 72 -9.52 0.82 -2.89
CA HIS A 72 -8.21 0.16 -2.73
C HIS A 72 -8.32 -1.36 -2.78
N LEU A 73 -9.39 -1.89 -2.17
CA LEU A 73 -9.61 -3.32 -2.01
C LEU A 73 -10.98 -3.74 -2.53
N SER A 74 -11.03 -4.04 -3.82
CA SER A 74 -12.22 -4.65 -4.42
C SER A 74 -12.20 -6.17 -4.29
N ARG A 75 -13.27 -6.74 -3.71
CA ARG A 75 -13.44 -8.20 -3.59
C ARG A 75 -13.43 -8.90 -4.96
N SER A 76 -14.04 -8.30 -5.98
CA SER A 76 -14.04 -8.88 -7.34
C SER A 76 -12.65 -8.83 -7.97
N THR A 77 -11.95 -7.69 -7.85
CA THR A 77 -10.57 -7.56 -8.34
C THR A 77 -9.63 -8.54 -7.64
N LEU A 78 -9.75 -8.71 -6.31
CA LEU A 78 -8.96 -9.70 -5.56
C LEU A 78 -9.18 -11.12 -6.11
N GLN A 79 -10.42 -11.53 -6.39
CA GLN A 79 -10.69 -12.84 -6.98
C GLN A 79 -10.07 -13.00 -8.37
N GLU A 80 -10.04 -11.94 -9.18
CA GLU A 80 -9.37 -11.96 -10.48
C GLU A 80 -7.85 -12.12 -10.34
N PHE A 81 -7.23 -11.44 -9.39
CA PHE A 81 -5.81 -11.64 -9.08
C PHE A 81 -5.54 -13.05 -8.59
N GLN A 82 -6.36 -13.60 -7.70
CA GLN A 82 -6.22 -14.99 -7.22
C GLN A 82 -6.36 -16.03 -8.35
N ARG A 83 -7.27 -15.81 -9.31
CA ARG A 83 -7.36 -16.66 -10.51
C ARG A 83 -6.16 -16.49 -11.44
N THR A 84 -5.60 -15.29 -11.52
CA THR A 84 -4.50 -14.95 -12.43
C THR A 84 -3.14 -15.43 -11.90
N PHE A 85 -2.94 -15.33 -10.60
CA PHE A 85 -1.72 -15.68 -9.86
C PHE A 85 -2.09 -16.62 -8.70
N PRO A 86 -2.42 -17.90 -8.98
CA PRO A 86 -2.94 -18.83 -7.97
C PRO A 86 -1.97 -19.16 -6.84
N ASN A 87 -0.68 -18.86 -7.01
CA ASN A 87 0.35 -19.04 -5.98
C ASN A 87 0.65 -17.77 -5.20
N ALA A 88 0.11 -16.61 -5.62
CA ALA A 88 0.29 -15.36 -4.90
C ALA A 88 -0.57 -15.36 -3.64
N VAL A 89 0.01 -14.89 -2.53
CA VAL A 89 -0.67 -14.86 -1.23
C VAL A 89 -1.07 -13.42 -0.90
N LEU A 90 -2.31 -13.22 -0.46
CA LEU A 90 -2.73 -11.94 0.08
C LEU A 90 -2.12 -11.74 1.46
N HIS A 91 -1.31 -10.70 1.63
CA HIS A 91 -0.74 -10.29 2.91
C HIS A 91 -1.32 -8.94 3.34
N VAL A 92 -2.04 -8.93 4.46
CA VAL A 92 -2.75 -7.75 4.98
C VAL A 92 -2.76 -7.77 6.51
N HIS A 93 -3.02 -6.63 7.14
CA HIS A 93 -3.14 -6.57 8.60
C HIS A 93 -4.40 -7.33 9.06
N ASP A 94 -4.44 -7.86 10.29
CA ASP A 94 -5.60 -8.61 10.81
C ASP A 94 -6.91 -7.79 10.81
N SER A 95 -6.82 -6.47 10.91
CA SER A 95 -7.95 -5.54 10.76
C SER A 95 -8.66 -5.62 9.40
N PHE A 96 -8.06 -6.24 8.38
CA PHE A 96 -8.72 -6.48 7.09
C PHE A 96 -9.72 -7.65 7.14
N GLU A 97 -9.70 -8.50 8.17
CA GLU A 97 -10.51 -9.72 8.24
C GLU A 97 -11.99 -9.51 7.83
N PRO A 98 -12.71 -8.46 8.31
CA PRO A 98 -14.10 -8.23 7.90
C PRO A 98 -14.28 -8.00 6.39
N HIS A 99 -13.25 -7.48 5.71
CA HIS A 99 -13.28 -7.10 4.30
C HIS A 99 -12.88 -8.26 3.38
N VAL A 100 -12.06 -9.19 3.88
CA VAL A 100 -11.52 -10.32 3.09
C VAL A 100 -12.01 -11.68 3.54
N ALA A 101 -12.83 -11.76 4.59
CA ALA A 101 -13.42 -13.00 5.04
C ALA A 101 -14.10 -13.76 3.88
N GLY A 102 -13.75 -15.04 3.76
CA GLY A 102 -14.23 -15.94 2.71
C GLY A 102 -13.55 -15.79 1.34
N LEU A 103 -12.56 -14.91 1.19
CA LEU A 103 -11.82 -14.69 -0.07
C LEU A 103 -10.45 -15.37 -0.07
N GLY A 104 -10.44 -16.69 -0.11
CA GLY A 104 -9.21 -17.47 -0.25
C GLY A 104 -8.29 -17.41 0.99
N THR A 105 -6.99 -17.65 0.78
CA THR A 105 -6.00 -17.69 1.88
C THR A 105 -5.32 -16.33 2.03
N ALA A 106 -5.83 -15.52 2.96
CA ALA A 106 -5.12 -14.34 3.46
C ALA A 106 -4.12 -14.77 4.55
N ARG A 107 -2.94 -14.16 4.55
CA ARG A 107 -1.99 -14.21 5.67
C ARG A 107 -2.03 -12.87 6.39
N TYR A 108 -2.49 -12.93 7.63
CA TYR A 108 -2.57 -11.77 8.49
C TYR A 108 -1.23 -11.51 9.18
N PHE A 109 -0.90 -10.23 9.36
CA PHE A 109 0.21 -9.81 10.20
C PHE A 109 -0.26 -8.82 11.26
N GLN A 110 0.60 -8.60 12.25
CA GLN A 110 0.42 -7.61 13.32
C GLN A 110 1.68 -6.74 13.40
N GLY A 111 1.51 -5.43 13.57
CA GLY A 111 2.63 -4.49 13.71
C GLY A 111 3.46 -4.37 12.42
N ILE A 112 4.74 -4.80 12.47
CA ILE A 112 5.64 -4.79 11.31
C ILE A 112 5.95 -6.21 10.89
N VAL A 113 5.82 -6.53 9.60
CA VAL A 113 6.35 -7.77 9.01
C VAL A 113 7.30 -7.46 7.86
N LYS A 114 8.40 -8.21 7.81
CA LYS A 114 9.36 -8.19 6.73
C LYS A 114 9.16 -9.41 5.84
N LEU A 115 8.77 -9.16 4.59
CA LEU A 115 8.75 -10.11 3.49
C LEU A 115 10.04 -9.94 2.65
N GLY A 116 10.19 -10.75 1.61
CA GLY A 116 11.32 -10.64 0.69
C GLY A 116 10.89 -10.90 -0.75
N ILE A 117 11.31 -10.04 -1.67
CA ILE A 117 11.15 -10.24 -3.12
C ILE A 117 12.55 -10.55 -3.66
N ASP A 118 12.85 -11.81 -3.94
CA ASP A 118 14.18 -12.26 -4.41
C ASP A 118 15.36 -11.70 -3.57
N GLY A 119 15.20 -11.72 -2.25
CA GLY A 119 16.19 -11.20 -1.28
C GLY A 119 16.08 -9.71 -0.94
N GLU A 120 15.39 -8.89 -1.74
CA GLU A 120 15.13 -7.47 -1.40
C GLU A 120 14.05 -7.37 -0.32
N PRO A 121 14.31 -6.66 0.80
CA PRO A 121 13.31 -6.42 1.83
C PRO A 121 12.04 -5.74 1.31
N LEU A 122 10.90 -6.30 1.68
CA LEU A 122 9.58 -5.68 1.53
C LEU A 122 8.94 -5.60 2.91
N PHE A 123 8.68 -4.39 3.42
CA PHE A 123 8.06 -4.22 4.74
C PHE A 123 6.59 -3.87 4.62
N LEU A 124 5.77 -4.47 5.49
CA LEU A 124 4.40 -4.04 5.75
C LEU A 124 4.35 -3.51 7.17
N VAL A 125 3.98 -2.24 7.33
CA VAL A 125 3.98 -1.53 8.62
C VAL A 125 2.58 -1.06 8.93
N TYR A 126 1.94 -1.68 9.94
CA TYR A 126 0.63 -1.25 10.40
C TYR A 126 0.71 0.11 11.08
N ALA A 127 0.09 1.11 10.48
CA ALA A 127 0.15 2.50 10.91
C ALA A 127 -1.20 3.19 10.63
N PRO A 128 -2.25 2.93 11.44
CA PRO A 128 -3.56 3.55 11.26
C PRO A 128 -3.52 5.08 11.47
N LYS A 129 -4.09 5.83 10.51
CA LYS A 129 -4.34 7.28 10.59
C LYS A 129 -5.59 7.70 9.80
N HIS A 130 -5.64 7.34 8.53
CA HIS A 130 -6.77 7.54 7.62
C HIS A 130 -7.84 6.48 7.85
N SER A 131 -7.42 5.22 7.99
CA SER A 131 -8.28 4.07 8.28
C SER A 131 -7.66 3.20 9.38
N TRP A 132 -8.49 2.42 10.06
CA TRP A 132 -8.03 1.39 11.00
C TRP A 132 -7.21 0.28 10.36
N THR A 133 -7.18 0.24 9.02
CA THR A 133 -6.50 -0.77 8.21
C THR A 133 -5.20 -0.26 7.58
N ASP A 134 -4.83 1.01 7.77
CA ASP A 134 -3.67 1.57 7.06
C ASP A 134 -2.38 0.82 7.34
N THR A 135 -1.71 0.50 6.25
CA THR A 135 -0.46 -0.23 6.17
C THR A 135 0.45 0.49 5.19
N PHE A 136 1.62 0.88 5.67
CA PHE A 136 2.70 1.33 4.79
C PHE A 136 3.35 0.12 4.16
N ILE A 137 3.49 0.13 2.84
CA ILE A 137 4.25 -0.87 2.10
C ILE A 137 5.56 -0.22 1.69
N ILE A 138 6.69 -0.75 2.14
CA ILE A 138 8.01 -0.13 1.93
C ILE A 138 8.92 -1.09 1.17
N PHE A 139 9.42 -0.64 0.03
CA PHE A 139 10.24 -1.43 -0.89
C PHE A 139 11.20 -0.53 -1.67
N ARG A 140 12.48 -0.93 -1.77
CA ARG A 140 13.56 -0.18 -2.43
C ARG A 140 13.61 1.30 -2.03
N GLY A 141 13.48 1.56 -0.74
CA GLY A 141 13.46 2.92 -0.17
C GLY A 141 12.24 3.78 -0.53
N VAL A 142 11.20 3.18 -1.10
CA VAL A 142 9.93 3.84 -1.43
C VAL A 142 8.82 3.35 -0.51
N ALA A 143 8.10 4.28 0.12
CA ALA A 143 6.92 3.98 0.93
C ALA A 143 5.62 4.30 0.18
N PHE A 144 4.74 3.30 0.04
CA PHE A 144 3.36 3.48 -0.37
C PHE A 144 2.53 3.77 0.87
N SER A 145 1.96 4.97 0.94
CA SER A 145 1.30 5.48 2.14
C SER A 145 -0.22 5.29 2.15
N GLY A 146 -0.79 4.75 1.08
CA GLY A 146 -2.25 4.71 0.93
C GLY A 146 -2.81 6.12 0.80
N ASP A 147 -3.85 6.38 1.58
CA ASP A 147 -4.55 7.67 1.66
C ASP A 147 -4.09 8.52 2.85
N TRP A 148 -2.93 8.20 3.41
CA TRP A 148 -2.31 9.06 4.42
C TRP A 148 -2.06 10.47 3.87
N GLU A 149 -2.67 11.45 4.53
CA GLU A 149 -2.38 12.85 4.30
C GLU A 149 -1.10 13.23 5.07
N PHE A 150 -0.09 13.71 4.36
CA PHE A 150 1.14 14.21 4.99
C PHE A 150 1.01 15.64 5.49
N ASN A 151 1.95 16.06 6.34
CA ASN A 151 2.02 17.41 6.94
C ASN A 151 0.83 17.78 7.85
N THR A 152 -0.03 16.83 8.18
CA THR A 152 -1.09 16.99 9.18
C THR A 152 -1.43 15.69 9.87
N ILE A 153 -1.72 15.74 11.17
CA ILE A 153 -2.22 14.59 11.92
C ILE A 153 -3.70 14.31 11.62
N ARG A 154 -4.39 15.26 10.99
CA ARG A 154 -5.80 15.10 10.59
C ARG A 154 -5.93 14.13 9.42
N SER A 155 -7.08 13.50 9.33
CA SER A 155 -7.52 12.70 8.18
C SER A 155 -8.86 13.24 7.69
N VAL A 156 -9.13 13.15 6.40
CA VAL A 156 -10.45 13.51 5.84
C VAL A 156 -11.58 12.68 6.47
N THR A 157 -11.26 11.50 6.99
CA THR A 157 -12.18 10.60 7.69
C THR A 157 -12.46 10.99 9.15
N ASP A 158 -11.82 12.04 9.69
CA ASP A 158 -11.99 12.45 11.10
C ASP A 158 -13.42 12.91 11.44
N GLY A 159 -14.21 13.28 10.43
CA GLY A 159 -15.63 13.60 10.57
C GLY A 159 -16.55 12.38 10.69
N ASP A 160 -16.10 11.18 10.31
CA ASP A 160 -16.89 9.95 10.37
C ASP A 160 -16.50 9.15 11.63
N GLU A 161 -17.39 9.12 12.63
CA GLU A 161 -17.13 8.42 13.90
C GLU A 161 -16.85 6.92 13.75
N LYS A 162 -17.31 6.28 12.67
CA LYS A 162 -17.09 4.84 12.43
C LYS A 162 -15.73 4.55 11.82
N GLN A 163 -15.17 5.51 11.10
CA GLN A 163 -13.89 5.37 10.38
C GLN A 163 -12.75 6.08 11.11
N ARG A 164 -13.06 7.10 11.91
CA ARG A 164 -12.08 7.93 12.61
C ARG A 164 -11.14 7.07 13.46
N VAL A 165 -9.85 7.21 13.17
CA VAL A 165 -8.78 6.73 14.03
C VAL A 165 -8.55 7.76 15.15
N PRO A 166 -8.61 7.37 16.45
CA PRO A 166 -8.37 8.28 17.56
C PRO A 166 -6.98 8.93 17.50
N LEU A 167 -6.89 10.18 17.94
CA LEU A 167 -5.64 10.97 17.88
C LEU A 167 -4.45 10.25 18.53
N GLU A 168 -4.65 9.65 19.70
CA GLU A 168 -3.62 8.86 20.39
C GLU A 168 -3.05 7.75 19.50
N ARG A 169 -3.93 7.06 18.75
CA ARG A 169 -3.52 6.00 17.84
C ARG A 169 -2.70 6.54 16.66
N LYS A 170 -3.08 7.71 16.13
CA LYS A 170 -2.31 8.39 15.06
C LYS A 170 -0.90 8.75 15.54
N TRP A 171 -0.77 9.27 16.76
CA TRP A 171 0.53 9.56 17.37
C TRP A 171 1.40 8.31 17.51
N GLN A 172 0.82 7.18 17.92
CA GLN A 172 1.55 5.90 17.99
C GLN A 172 2.04 5.46 16.61
N SER A 173 1.20 5.58 15.56
CA SER A 173 1.58 5.28 14.17
C SER A 173 2.72 6.18 13.68
N LEU A 174 2.65 7.48 13.97
CA LEU A 174 3.69 8.44 13.60
C LEU A 174 5.02 8.17 14.31
N ASP A 175 4.99 7.87 15.61
CA ASP A 175 6.21 7.51 16.35
C ASP A 175 6.84 6.23 15.83
N LEU A 176 6.02 5.23 15.49
CA LEU A 176 6.48 3.98 14.86
C LEU A 176 7.18 4.27 13.51
N LEU A 177 6.53 5.02 12.61
CA LEU A 177 7.08 5.33 11.29
C LEU A 177 8.31 6.24 11.36
N ARG A 178 8.36 7.17 12.32
CA ARG A 178 9.52 8.04 12.56
C ARG A 178 10.76 7.23 12.94
N ARG A 179 10.59 6.19 13.78
CA ARG A 179 11.69 5.32 14.22
C ARG A 179 12.03 4.20 13.23
N PHE A 180 11.15 3.92 12.26
CA PHE A 180 11.31 2.83 11.31
C PHE A 180 12.69 2.79 10.63
N PRO A 181 13.24 3.90 10.07
CA PRO A 181 14.51 3.84 9.37
C PRO A 181 15.67 3.37 10.26
N ASP A 182 15.70 3.83 11.51
CA ASP A 182 16.72 3.47 12.50
C ASP A 182 16.51 2.04 13.02
N ASP A 183 15.27 1.71 13.40
CA ASP A 183 14.91 0.42 13.99
C ASP A 183 15.09 -0.74 12.98
N GLN A 184 14.86 -0.50 11.68
CA GLN A 184 14.98 -1.51 10.62
C GLN A 184 16.29 -1.41 9.83
N GLY A 185 17.10 -0.37 10.06
CA GLY A 185 18.29 -0.08 9.27
C GLY A 185 17.97 0.08 7.77
N TYR A 186 16.85 0.74 7.44
CA TYR A 186 16.31 0.83 6.08
C TYR A 186 15.91 2.26 5.73
N VAL A 187 16.60 2.86 4.76
CA VAL A 187 16.38 4.26 4.38
C VAL A 187 15.17 4.36 3.45
N VAL A 188 14.22 5.22 3.80
CA VAL A 188 13.11 5.62 2.94
C VAL A 188 13.40 7.01 2.39
N HIS A 189 13.53 7.13 1.08
CA HIS A 189 13.87 8.37 0.39
C HIS A 189 12.78 8.83 -0.60
N GLN A 190 11.68 8.10 -0.71
CA GLN A 190 10.55 8.46 -1.56
C GLN A 190 9.22 7.98 -0.96
N THR A 191 8.14 8.72 -1.23
CA THR A 191 6.77 8.30 -0.87
C THR A 191 5.81 8.43 -2.05
N PHE A 192 4.89 7.48 -2.19
CA PHE A 192 3.78 7.52 -3.16
C PHE A 192 2.44 7.40 -2.45
N SER A 193 1.47 8.24 -2.84
CA SER A 193 0.06 8.04 -2.49
C SER A 193 -0.53 6.90 -3.32
N ALA A 194 -1.58 6.26 -2.79
CA ALA A 194 -2.26 5.19 -3.53
C ALA A 194 -2.93 5.67 -4.82
N HIS A 195 -3.48 6.90 -4.86
CA HIS A 195 -4.06 7.50 -6.06
C HIS A 195 -3.05 7.97 -7.11
N ALA A 196 -1.74 7.76 -6.89
CA ALA A 196 -0.67 8.13 -7.81
C ALA A 196 -0.73 9.61 -8.26
N ASN A 197 -1.21 10.47 -7.38
CA ASN A 197 -1.31 11.92 -7.58
C ASN A 197 -0.29 12.70 -6.73
N GLU A 198 0.29 12.06 -5.72
CA GLU A 198 1.34 12.62 -4.89
C GLU A 198 2.58 11.71 -4.90
N CYS A 199 3.72 12.31 -5.21
CA CYS A 199 5.03 11.70 -5.19
C CYS A 199 6.01 12.69 -4.53
N ARG A 200 6.65 12.27 -3.45
CA ARG A 200 7.68 13.06 -2.77
C ARG A 200 9.02 12.38 -2.94
N ASN A 201 9.97 13.09 -3.53
CA ASN A 201 11.32 12.61 -3.78
C ASN A 201 12.29 13.16 -2.75
N HIS A 202 13.38 12.44 -2.50
CA HIS A 202 14.47 12.84 -1.60
C HIS A 202 13.97 13.21 -0.20
N VAL A 203 13.00 12.46 0.32
CA VAL A 203 12.45 12.73 1.64
C VAL A 203 13.42 12.30 2.74
N ASP A 204 13.52 13.12 3.78
CA ASP A 204 13.89 12.64 5.10
C ASP A 204 12.63 12.08 5.74
N PHE A 205 12.49 10.75 5.75
CA PHE A 205 11.25 10.10 6.17
C PHE A 205 10.93 10.36 7.65
N ALA A 206 11.94 10.40 8.52
CA ALA A 206 11.72 10.69 9.93
C ALA A 206 11.23 12.13 10.14
N ALA A 207 11.87 13.10 9.47
CA ALA A 207 11.44 14.50 9.51
C ALA A 207 10.05 14.69 8.88
N LEU A 208 9.72 13.93 7.82
CA LEU A 208 8.38 13.96 7.22
C LEU A 208 7.31 13.45 8.20
N MET A 209 7.58 12.38 8.96
CA MET A 209 6.66 11.89 10.00
C MET A 209 6.52 12.90 11.14
N GLU A 210 7.60 13.54 11.56
CA GLU A 210 7.57 14.60 12.58
C GLU A 210 6.74 15.81 12.14
N ASP A 211 6.89 16.24 10.88
CA ASP A 211 6.08 17.32 10.33
C ASP A 211 4.61 16.92 10.12
N THR A 212 4.35 15.66 9.77
CA THR A 212 2.98 15.12 9.67
C THR A 212 2.29 15.06 11.02
N ALA A 213 3.02 15.07 12.12
CA ALA A 213 2.46 15.10 13.46
C ALA A 213 1.79 16.44 13.84
N GLN A 214 2.01 17.50 13.07
CA GLN A 214 1.47 18.82 13.38
C GLN A 214 -0.04 18.89 13.13
N ASP A 215 -0.77 19.57 14.01
CA ASP A 215 -2.22 19.75 13.87
C ASP A 215 -2.53 20.90 12.89
N ARG A 216 -2.58 20.58 11.59
CA ARG A 216 -2.88 21.54 10.51
C ARG A 216 -4.19 21.19 9.83
N GLN A 217 -5.02 22.19 9.54
CA GLN A 217 -6.26 21.98 8.81
C GLN A 217 -6.07 22.39 7.34
N PHE A 218 -6.18 21.43 6.42
CA PHE A 218 -6.08 21.66 4.98
C PHE A 218 -7.44 21.60 4.25
N TRP A 219 -8.49 21.17 4.95
CA TRP A 219 -9.87 21.08 4.45
C TRP A 219 -10.87 21.46 5.55
#